data_AF-A0A1X6MJN6-F1
#
_entry.id   AF-A0A1X6MJN6-F1
#
_cell.length_a   1.000
_cell.length_b   1.000
_cell.length_c   1.000
_cell.angle_alpha   90.00
_cell.angle_beta   90.00
_cell.angle_gamma   90.00
#
_symmetry.space_group_name_H-M   'P 1'
#
loop_
_entity.id
_entity.type
_entity.pdbx_description
1 polymer ?
#
loop_
_entity_poly.entity_id
_entity_poly.type
_entity_poly.pdbx_seq_one_letter_code
_entity_poly.pdbx_strand_id
1 'polypeptide(L)'
;LTQLDEAFVDFWSDALLDPIASDWPNFVVCQLKPFAPAEDGRKPINWLILEQVFTRPPPPPEPQPASPTTPNRASSPRPSL
;
A
#
# COMPACT_ATOMS: atom_id res chain seq x y z
N LEU A 1 26.27 -8.01 -12.69
CA LEU A 1 25.13 -7.83 -11.76
C LEU A 1 24.88 -6.33 -11.65
N THR A 2 23.65 -5.87 -11.89
CA THR A 2 23.29 -4.46 -11.71
C THR A 2 23.10 -4.18 -10.22
N GLN A 3 23.55 -3.03 -9.74
CA GLN A 3 23.32 -2.65 -8.35
C GLN A 3 21.83 -2.34 -8.18
N LEU A 4 21.20 -2.94 -7.16
CA LEU A 4 19.81 -2.62 -6.82
C LEU A 4 19.79 -1.30 -6.03
N ASP A 5 19.19 -0.29 -6.61
CA ASP A 5 18.88 0.99 -5.99
C ASP A 5 17.42 1.37 -6.24
N GLU A 6 17.00 2.52 -5.72
CA GLU A 6 15.65 3.04 -5.91
C GLU A 6 15.30 3.21 -7.39
N ALA A 7 16.23 3.74 -8.19
CA ALA A 7 16.04 3.96 -9.62
C ALA A 7 15.80 2.66 -10.40
N PHE A 8 16.45 1.55 -10.02
CA PHE A 8 16.16 0.24 -10.59
C PHE A 8 14.73 -0.21 -10.31
N VAL A 9 14.25 -0.02 -9.08
CA VAL A 9 12.90 -0.45 -8.66
C VAL A 9 11.84 0.39 -9.37
N ASP A 10 12.04 1.71 -9.47
CA ASP A 10 11.14 2.60 -10.20
C ASP A 10 11.08 2.23 -11.69
N PHE A 11 12.25 2.03 -12.32
CA PHE A 11 12.31 1.60 -13.72
C PHE A 11 11.60 0.27 -13.95
N TRP A 12 11.86 -0.74 -13.10
CA TRP A 12 11.22 -2.05 -13.24
C TRP A 12 9.71 -1.95 -13.05
N SER A 13 9.26 -1.20 -12.04
CA SER A 13 7.83 -0.97 -11.78
C SER A 13 7.13 -0.29 -12.97
N ASP A 14 7.74 0.75 -13.55
CA ASP A 14 7.19 1.50 -14.68
C ASP A 14 7.22 0.67 -15.97
N ALA A 15 8.28 -0.10 -16.19
CA ALA A 15 8.46 -0.92 -17.38
C ALA A 15 7.41 -2.04 -17.48
N LEU A 16 6.87 -2.54 -16.36
CA LEU A 16 5.86 -3.63 -16.35
C LEU A 16 4.54 -3.25 -17.03
N LEU A 17 4.28 -1.96 -17.23
CA LEU A 17 3.12 -1.48 -18.00
C LEU A 17 3.47 -1.14 -19.46
N ASP A 18 4.76 -1.17 -19.82
CA ASP A 18 5.26 -0.87 -21.15
C ASP A 18 5.36 -2.18 -21.98
N PRO A 19 4.94 -2.17 -23.26
CA PRO A 19 5.14 -3.29 -24.17
C PRO A 19 6.56 -3.87 -24.18
N ILE A 20 7.59 -3.07 -23.87
CA ILE A 20 8.99 -3.50 -23.82
C ILE A 20 9.28 -4.59 -22.78
N ALA A 21 8.47 -4.70 -21.72
CA ALA A 21 8.64 -5.70 -20.66
C ALA A 21 7.68 -6.88 -20.77
N SER A 22 6.96 -7.02 -21.90
CA SER A 22 5.94 -8.06 -22.07
C SER A 22 6.49 -9.49 -22.04
N ASP A 23 7.79 -9.67 -22.28
CA ASP A 23 8.51 -10.94 -22.17
C ASP A 23 9.32 -11.08 -20.87
N TRP A 24 9.26 -10.09 -19.97
CA TRP A 24 10.02 -10.11 -18.73
C TRP A 24 9.29 -10.92 -17.65
N PRO A 25 10.03 -11.54 -16.72
CA PRO A 25 9.42 -12.15 -15.54
C PRO A 25 8.81 -11.08 -14.63
N ASN A 26 7.67 -11.40 -14.02
CA ASN A 26 6.97 -10.53 -13.03
C ASN A 26 7.68 -10.47 -11.66
N PHE A 27 8.93 -10.93 -11.60
CA PHE A 27 9.73 -10.96 -10.39
C PHE A 27 11.20 -10.66 -10.69
N VAL A 28 11.90 -10.16 -9.66
CA VAL A 28 13.33 -9.90 -9.69
C VAL A 28 14.02 -10.71 -8.60
N VAL A 29 15.16 -11.31 -8.93
CA VAL A 29 16.03 -12.01 -7.98
C VAL A 29 17.20 -11.09 -7.62
N CYS A 30 17.29 -10.73 -6.35
CA CYS A 30 18.29 -9.81 -5.84
C CYS A 30 19.25 -10.55 -4.91
N GLN A 31 20.55 -10.36 -5.12
CA GLN A 31 21.56 -10.81 -4.17
C GLN A 31 21.77 -9.71 -3.12
N LEU A 32 21.64 -10.07 -1.85
CA LEU A 32 21.90 -9.15 -0.75
C LEU A 32 23.41 -9.04 -0.50
N LYS A 33 23.85 -7.84 -0.10
CA LYS A 33 25.20 -7.68 0.45
C LYS A 33 25.32 -8.53 1.71
N PRO A 34 26.47 -9.16 1.98
CA PRO A 34 26.68 -9.88 3.24
C PRO A 34 26.40 -8.93 4.42
N PHE A 35 25.45 -9.32 5.27
CA PHE A 35 25.16 -8.61 6.52
C PHE A 35 25.29 -9.59 7.68
N ALA A 36 25.65 -9.05 8.86
CA ALA A 36 25.83 -9.87 10.05
C ALA A 36 24.52 -10.64 10.35
N PRO A 37 24.61 -11.92 10.75
CA PRO A 37 23.42 -12.68 11.11
C PRO A 37 22.68 -11.95 12.22
N ALA A 38 21.35 -11.85 12.10
CA ALA A 38 20.51 -11.33 13.19
C ALA A 38 20.80 -12.15 14.47
N GLU A 39 20.83 -11.48 15.64
CA GLU A 39 21.20 -12.08 16.93
C GLU A 39 20.39 -13.35 17.28
N ASP A 40 19.27 -13.60 16.61
CA ASP A 40 18.38 -14.75 16.78
C ASP A 40 18.94 -16.11 16.29
N GLY A 41 20.24 -16.21 15.96
CA GLY A 41 20.87 -17.47 15.52
C GLY A 41 20.35 -18.01 14.17
N ARG A 42 19.66 -17.18 13.39
CA ARG A 42 19.13 -17.53 12.07
C ARG A 42 20.22 -17.47 11.02
N LYS A 43 20.12 -18.35 10.01
CA LYS A 43 21.02 -18.33 8.84
C LYS A 43 20.92 -16.97 8.14
N PRO A 44 22.04 -16.42 7.65
CA PRO A 44 22.03 -15.15 6.92
C PRO A 44 21.20 -15.27 5.64
N ILE A 45 20.36 -14.27 5.38
CA ILE A 45 19.56 -14.19 4.16
C ILE A 45 20.47 -13.62 3.07
N ASN A 46 20.71 -14.37 1.99
CA ASN A 46 21.63 -13.96 0.92
C ASN A 46 20.89 -13.51 -0.35
N TRP A 47 19.61 -13.87 -0.46
CA TRP A 47 18.81 -13.67 -1.67
C TRP A 47 17.43 -13.15 -1.29
N LEU A 48 16.91 -12.23 -2.09
CA LEU A 48 15.58 -11.66 -2.00
C LEU A 48 14.89 -11.84 -3.35
N ILE A 49 13.61 -12.21 -3.32
CA ILE A 49 12.76 -12.23 -4.50
C ILE A 49 11.74 -11.11 -4.32
N LEU A 50 11.67 -10.22 -5.30
CA LEU A 50 10.69 -9.13 -5.35
C LEU A 50 9.65 -9.48 -6.40
N GLU A 51 8.38 -9.53 -6.03
CA GLU A 51 7.26 -9.82 -6.93
C GLU A 51 6.32 -8.62 -6.99
N GLN A 52 5.78 -8.32 -8.17
CA GLN A 52 4.74 -7.31 -8.32
C GLN A 52 3.37 -7.97 -8.24
N VAL A 53 2.49 -7.44 -7.37
CA VAL A 53 1.11 -7.91 -7.23
C VAL A 53 0.15 -6.73 -7.23
N PHE A 54 -0.85 -6.75 -8.11
CA PHE A 54 -1.93 -5.77 -8.11
C PHE A 54 -3.03 -6.21 -7.13
N THR A 55 -3.20 -5.45 -6.06
CA THR A 55 -4.29 -5.68 -5.09
C THR A 55 -5.40 -4.66 -5.29
N ARG A 56 -6.66 -5.11 -5.27
CA ARG A 56 -7.81 -4.19 -5.31
C ARG A 56 -7.98 -3.55 -3.93
N PRO A 57 -8.20 -2.22 -3.85
CA PRO A 57 -8.57 -1.59 -2.59
C PRO A 57 -9.84 -2.25 -2.01
N PRO A 58 -9.94 -2.37 -0.67
CA PRO A 58 -11.19 -2.79 -0.06
C PRO A 58 -12.31 -1.80 -0.41
N PRO A 59 -13.56 -2.27 -0.54
CA PRO A 59 -14.69 -1.39 -0.80
C PRO A 59 -14.84 -0.34 0.32
N PRO A 60 -15.29 0.89 0.01
CA PRO A 60 -15.57 1.89 1.02
C PRO A 60 -16.56 1.37 2.07
N PRO A 61 -16.41 1.75 3.35
CA PRO A 61 -17.39 1.40 4.37
C PRO A 61 -18.77 1.96 3.99
N GLU A 62 -19.83 1.18 4.24
CA GLU A 62 -21.20 1.61 3.98
C GLU A 62 -21.52 2.90 4.76
N PRO A 63 -22.26 3.86 4.17
CA PRO A 63 -22.70 5.05 4.88
C PRO A 63 -23.51 4.66 6.12
N GLN A 64 -23.03 5.04 7.30
CA GLN A 64 -23.76 4.83 8.54
C GLN A 64 -25.06 5.66 8.51
N PRO A 65 -26.24 5.08 8.81
CA PRO A 65 -27.47 5.84 8.89
C PRO A 65 -27.31 6.97 9.91
N ALA A 66 -27.53 8.21 9.50
CA ALA A 66 -27.57 9.34 10.42
C ALA A 66 -28.68 9.10 11.44
N SER A 67 -28.33 8.91 12.72
CA SER A 67 -29.29 8.89 13.81
C SER A 67 -30.16 10.15 13.74
N PRO A 68 -31.50 10.05 13.84
CA PRO A 68 -32.35 11.23 13.76
C PRO A 68 -32.07 12.14 14.95
N THR A 69 -31.48 13.31 14.68
CA THR A 69 -31.41 14.40 15.65
C THR A 69 -32.84 14.79 16.00
N THR A 70 -33.26 14.49 17.23
CA THR A 70 -34.53 14.97 17.78
C THR A 70 -34.58 16.50 17.64
N PRO A 71 -35.62 17.08 17.02
CA PRO A 71 -35.73 18.54 16.94
C PRO A 71 -36.02 19.07 18.34
N ASN A 72 -35.01 19.65 18.98
CA ASN A 72 -35.18 20.41 20.21
C ASN A 72 -35.94 21.70 19.86
N ARG A 73 -37.27 21.64 19.95
CA ARG A 73 -38.17 22.76 19.70
C ARG A 73 -37.96 23.80 20.79
N ALA A 74 -37.07 24.77 20.55
CA ALA A 74 -36.95 25.94 21.38
C ALA A 74 -38.28 26.69 21.39
N SER A 75 -38.93 26.74 22.56
CA SER A 75 -40.17 27.46 22.82
C SER A 75 -39.95 28.97 22.66
N SER A 76 -40.61 29.56 21.66
CA SER A 76 -40.69 31.02 21.44
C SER A 76 -41.59 31.66 22.52
N PRO A 77 -41.18 32.78 23.17
CA PRO A 77 -42.03 33.47 24.13
C PRO A 77 -43.08 34.34 23.42
N ARG A 78 -44.31 34.33 23.96
CA ARG A 78 -45.45 35.14 23.47
C ARG A 78 -45.19 36.65 23.69
N PRO A 79 -45.52 37.53 22.74
CA PRO A 79 -45.53 38.97 22.99
C PRO A 79 -46.81 39.36 23.77
N SER A 80 -46.65 40.21 24.78
CA SER A 80 -47.73 40.84 25.55
C SER A 80 -48.22 42.12 24.85
N LEU A 81 -49.54 42.33 24.87
CA LEU A 81 -50.26 43.55 24.44
C LEU A 81 -50.01 44.73 25.39
#